data_AF-A0A7J7KHX3-F1
#
_entry.id   AF-A0A7J7KHX3-F1
#
_cell.length_a   1.000
_cell.length_b   1.000
_cell.length_c   1.000
_cell.angle_alpha   90.00
_cell.angle_beta   90.00
_cell.angle_gamma   90.00
#
_symmetry.space_group_name_H-M   'P 1'
#
loop_
_entity.id
_entity.type
_entity.pdbx_description
1 polymer ?
#
loop_
_entity_poly.entity_id
_entity_poly.type
_entity_poly.pdbx_seq_one_letter_code
_entity_poly.pdbx_strand_id
1 'polypeptide(L)'
;MPLGVFKQKSRNLTIAVTQTAPNFYQHLQSTIYGQHIATATIAKLIGNHLEKSTQPLTVTFQGPTGVGKSYASRKVAEAVFTLGLESRFVHFWSGATLFTDVEKKSHYEKQIKDWVSTNISSCPHQLFVFDEVDEMPDGLLNVLRSYISPSPGDRSADYSKAIYIFIT
;
A
#
# COMPACT_ATOMS: atom_id res chain seq x y z
N MET A 1 6.69 30.07 -0.42
CA MET A 1 7.80 30.20 0.55
C MET A 1 8.79 29.07 0.26
N PRO A 2 10.09 29.34 0.05
CA PRO A 2 10.96 28.39 -0.63
C PRO A 2 11.42 27.24 0.28
N LEU A 3 11.54 26.06 -0.33
CA LEU A 3 12.04 24.80 0.20
C LEU A 3 13.52 24.90 0.61
N GLY A 4 13.85 24.36 1.79
CA GLY A 4 15.23 24.23 2.25
C GLY A 4 15.96 23.12 1.51
N VAL A 5 17.05 23.48 0.83
CA VAL A 5 17.98 22.57 0.13
C VAL A 5 19.15 22.26 1.08
N PHE A 6 19.32 20.99 1.47
CA PHE A 6 20.57 20.55 2.10
C PHE A 6 21.61 20.21 1.02
N LYS A 7 22.75 20.90 1.04
CA LYS A 7 23.91 20.65 0.19
C LYS A 7 24.94 19.80 0.93
N GLN A 8 25.31 18.65 0.36
CA GLN A 8 26.61 18.04 0.62
C GLN A 8 27.38 17.90 -0.71
N LYS A 9 28.64 18.31 -0.68
CA LYS A 9 29.50 18.53 -1.86
C LYS A 9 30.33 17.27 -2.15
N SER A 10 30.00 16.54 -3.21
CA SER A 10 30.94 15.67 -3.91
C SER A 10 30.57 15.61 -5.40
N ARG A 11 31.59 15.47 -6.25
CA ARG A 11 31.62 15.87 -7.66
C ARG A 11 30.73 14.97 -8.55
N ASN A 12 29.91 15.64 -9.36
CA ASN A 12 29.31 15.18 -10.63
C ASN A 12 28.40 13.94 -10.62
N LEU A 13 27.39 13.92 -9.76
CA LEU A 13 26.10 13.28 -10.07
C LEU A 13 25.02 13.84 -9.12
N THR A 14 24.24 14.81 -9.61
CA THR A 14 22.99 15.17 -8.95
C THR A 14 21.92 14.23 -9.47
N ILE A 15 21.72 13.10 -8.80
CA ILE A 15 20.48 12.35 -8.96
C ILE A 15 19.44 13.05 -8.10
N ALA A 16 18.74 14.01 -8.69
CA ALA A 16 17.48 14.50 -8.15
C ALA A 16 16.39 13.53 -8.58
N VAL A 17 16.08 12.52 -7.76
CA VAL A 17 14.80 11.81 -7.87
C VAL A 17 13.90 12.34 -6.77
N THR A 18 13.25 13.45 -7.08
CA THR A 18 12.07 13.95 -6.37
C THR A 18 11.00 14.18 -7.41
N GLN A 19 10.39 13.08 -7.85
CA GLN A 19 9.10 13.11 -8.50
C GLN A 19 8.34 11.88 -7.99
N THR A 20 7.41 12.10 -7.05
CA THR A 20 6.10 11.46 -7.23
C THR A 20 5.76 11.65 -8.70
N ALA A 21 5.60 10.57 -9.46
CA ALA A 21 5.49 10.62 -10.91
C ALA A 21 4.58 11.80 -11.31
N PRO A 22 5.02 12.74 -12.19
CA PRO A 22 4.19 13.88 -12.63
C PRO A 22 2.83 13.45 -13.17
N ASN A 23 2.65 12.15 -13.39
CA ASN A 23 1.51 11.51 -13.98
C ASN A 23 0.86 10.46 -13.06
N PHE A 24 1.03 10.45 -11.72
CA PHE A 24 0.33 9.45 -10.87
C PHE A 24 -1.19 9.44 -11.13
N TYR A 25 -1.81 10.62 -11.09
CA TYR A 25 -3.23 10.79 -11.43
C TYR A 25 -3.53 10.41 -12.88
N GLN A 26 -2.73 10.88 -13.83
CA GLN A 26 -2.93 10.63 -15.26
C GLN A 26 -2.76 9.15 -15.63
N HIS A 27 -1.85 8.44 -14.97
CA HIS A 27 -1.62 7.01 -15.13
C HIS A 27 -2.86 6.24 -14.68
N LEU A 28 -3.38 6.54 -13.49
CA LEU A 28 -4.59 5.88 -13.01
C LEU A 28 -5.79 6.18 -13.92
N GLN A 29 -5.96 7.44 -14.35
CA GLN A 29 -7.03 7.82 -15.28
C GLN A 29 -6.95 7.15 -16.66
N SER A 30 -5.74 6.95 -17.19
CA SER A 30 -5.55 6.37 -18.52
C SER A 30 -5.57 4.84 -18.53
N THR A 31 -5.41 4.20 -17.36
CA THR A 31 -5.33 2.73 -17.24
C THR A 31 -6.56 2.09 -16.60
N ILE A 32 -7.31 2.81 -15.77
CA ILE A 32 -8.53 2.32 -15.12
C ILE A 32 -9.76 2.80 -15.90
N TYR A 33 -10.44 1.86 -16.56
CA TYR A 33 -11.59 2.14 -17.41
C TYR A 33 -12.93 2.03 -16.66
N GLY A 34 -13.89 2.88 -16.99
CA GLY A 34 -15.26 2.82 -16.45
C GLY A 34 -15.41 3.27 -14.99
N GLN A 35 -14.31 3.38 -14.23
CA GLN A 35 -14.33 3.67 -12.79
C GLN A 35 -13.82 5.07 -12.45
N HIS A 36 -14.27 6.09 -13.19
CA HIS A 36 -13.76 7.46 -13.06
C HIS A 36 -13.90 8.06 -11.64
N ILE A 37 -15.02 7.79 -10.93
CA ILE A 37 -15.23 8.25 -9.55
C ILE A 37 -14.23 7.58 -8.60
N ALA A 38 -14.12 6.25 -8.66
CA ALA A 38 -13.19 5.50 -7.82
C ALA A 38 -11.74 5.92 -8.12
N THR A 39 -11.39 6.08 -9.39
CA THR A 39 -10.06 6.50 -9.85
C THR A 39 -9.68 7.86 -9.29
N ALA A 40 -10.58 8.85 -9.36
CA ALA A 40 -10.32 10.18 -8.80
C ALA A 40 -10.13 10.13 -7.27
N THR A 41 -10.93 9.34 -6.57
CA THR A 41 -10.81 9.15 -5.12
C THR A 41 -9.51 8.46 -4.72
N ILE A 42 -9.15 7.36 -5.39
CA ILE A 42 -7.90 6.62 -5.17
C ILE A 42 -6.71 7.55 -5.39
N ALA A 43 -6.71 8.26 -6.52
CA ALA A 43 -5.60 9.12 -6.88
C ALA A 43 -5.42 10.27 -5.88
N LYS A 44 -6.52 10.84 -5.37
CA LYS A 44 -6.48 11.86 -4.32
C LYS A 44 -5.95 11.31 -2.99
N LEU A 45 -6.49 10.19 -2.52
CA LEU A 45 -6.10 9.62 -1.22
C LEU A 45 -4.63 9.19 -1.20
N ILE A 46 -4.22 8.44 -2.21
CA ILE A 46 -2.85 7.92 -2.30
C ILE A 46 -1.88 9.05 -2.64
N GLY A 47 -2.21 9.94 -3.58
CA GLY A 47 -1.37 11.08 -3.93
C GLY A 47 -1.07 11.96 -2.72
N ASN A 48 -2.11 12.33 -1.95
CA ASN A 48 -1.93 13.10 -0.71
C ASN A 48 -1.05 12.37 0.31
N HIS A 49 -1.25 11.06 0.47
CA HIS A 49 -0.45 10.26 1.41
C HIS A 49 1.02 10.19 0.99
N LEU A 50 1.31 10.03 -0.30
CA LEU A 50 2.68 10.01 -0.84
C LEU A 50 3.38 11.36 -0.66
N GLU A 51 2.65 12.48 -0.81
CA GLU A 51 3.22 13.81 -0.58
C GLU A 51 3.46 14.08 0.92
N LYS A 52 2.49 13.75 1.77
CA LYS A 52 2.57 13.98 3.21
C LYS A 52 1.71 13.00 3.99
N SER A 53 2.37 12.18 4.79
CA SER A 53 1.72 11.26 5.72
C SER A 53 2.30 11.37 7.12
N THR A 54 1.43 11.22 8.11
CA THR A 54 1.76 11.10 9.53
C THR A 54 1.26 9.79 10.15
N GLN A 55 0.43 9.05 9.40
CA GLN A 55 -0.17 7.78 9.78
C GLN A 55 -0.30 6.90 8.53
N PRO A 56 -0.31 5.56 8.68
CA PRO A 56 -0.54 4.63 7.58
C PRO A 56 -1.87 4.94 6.86
N LEU A 57 -1.91 4.71 5.55
CA LEU A 57 -3.15 4.83 4.76
C LEU A 57 -3.83 3.46 4.67
N THR A 58 -5.12 3.41 4.97
CA THR A 58 -5.96 2.25 4.69
C THR A 58 -7.07 2.63 3.74
N VAL A 59 -7.25 1.85 2.67
CA VAL A 59 -8.31 2.02 1.68
C VAL A 59 -9.01 0.69 1.47
N THR A 60 -10.33 0.70 1.36
CA THR A 60 -11.11 -0.49 1.02
C THR A 60 -11.76 -0.31 -0.33
N PHE A 61 -11.58 -1.29 -1.22
CA PHE A 61 -12.27 -1.38 -2.50
C PHE A 61 -13.40 -2.39 -2.36
N GLN A 62 -14.64 -1.90 -2.38
CA GLN A 62 -15.82 -2.73 -2.23
C GLN A 62 -16.69 -2.64 -3.48
N GLY A 63 -17.21 -3.77 -3.94
CA GLY A 63 -18.17 -3.81 -5.05
C GLY A 63 -18.40 -5.20 -5.61
N PRO A 64 -19.20 -5.36 -6.67
CA PRO A 64 -19.43 -6.67 -7.29
C PRO A 64 -18.14 -7.28 -7.86
N THR A 65 -18.12 -8.60 -8.03
CA THR A 65 -17.03 -9.31 -8.73
C THR A 65 -16.96 -8.88 -10.19
N GLY A 66 -15.75 -8.80 -10.75
CA GLY A 66 -15.53 -8.47 -12.16
C GLY A 66 -15.51 -6.97 -12.51
N VAL A 67 -15.78 -6.06 -11.56
CA VAL A 67 -15.77 -4.61 -11.82
C VAL A 67 -14.37 -3.98 -11.82
N GLY A 68 -13.31 -4.78 -11.62
CA GLY A 68 -11.92 -4.35 -11.75
C GLY A 68 -11.23 -3.88 -10.47
N LYS A 69 -11.68 -4.26 -9.26
CA LYS A 69 -11.07 -3.84 -7.98
C LYS A 69 -9.60 -4.29 -7.86
N SER A 70 -9.32 -5.57 -8.08
CA SER A 70 -7.96 -6.14 -8.07
C SER A 70 -7.10 -5.60 -9.22
N TYR A 71 -7.72 -5.26 -10.35
CA TYR A 71 -7.02 -4.60 -11.45
C TYR A 71 -6.61 -3.16 -11.06
N ALA A 72 -7.51 -2.40 -10.42
CA ALA A 72 -7.23 -1.05 -9.95
C ALA A 72 -6.11 -1.02 -8.90
N SER A 73 -6.07 -1.98 -7.95
CA SER A 73 -4.98 -2.05 -6.97
C SER A 73 -3.62 -2.37 -7.61
N ARG A 74 -3.60 -3.17 -8.69
CA ARG A 74 -2.38 -3.40 -9.48
C ARG A 74 -1.93 -2.13 -10.22
N LYS A 75 -2.85 -1.35 -10.77
CA LYS A 75 -2.54 -0.03 -11.37
C LYS A 75 -2.04 0.97 -10.35
N VAL A 76 -2.54 0.92 -9.12
CA VAL A 76 -1.94 1.66 -8.01
C VAL A 76 -0.50 1.23 -7.78
N ALA A 77 -0.20 -0.07 -7.69
CA ALA A 77 1.17 -0.54 -7.48
C ALA A 77 2.12 -0.08 -8.60
N GLU A 78 1.71 -0.21 -9.87
CA GLU A 78 2.45 0.27 -11.05
C GLU A 78 2.70 1.79 -11.02
N ALA A 79 1.76 2.57 -10.49
CA ALA A 79 1.87 4.01 -10.41
C ALA A 79 2.72 4.49 -9.22
N VAL A 80 2.72 3.75 -8.11
CA VAL A 80 3.47 4.10 -6.89
C VAL A 80 4.92 3.62 -6.96
N PHE A 81 5.16 2.41 -7.49
CA PHE A 81 6.48 1.80 -7.53
C PHE A 81 6.95 1.62 -8.97
N THR A 82 8.19 2.00 -9.26
CA THR A 82 8.78 1.89 -10.61
C THR A 82 8.76 0.45 -11.16
N LEU A 83 8.90 -0.55 -10.29
CA LEU A 83 8.84 -1.97 -10.66
C LEU A 83 7.42 -2.55 -10.58
N GLY A 84 6.41 -1.73 -10.22
CA GLY A 84 5.04 -2.17 -10.02
C GLY A 84 4.95 -3.37 -9.09
N LEU A 85 4.30 -4.43 -9.55
CA LEU A 85 4.09 -5.67 -8.81
C LEU A 85 5.38 -6.46 -8.54
N GLU A 86 6.42 -6.27 -9.34
CA GLU A 86 7.73 -6.91 -9.14
C GLU A 86 8.57 -6.19 -8.07
N SER A 87 8.05 -5.10 -7.50
CA SER A 87 8.70 -4.41 -6.40
C SER A 87 8.65 -5.28 -5.14
N ARG A 88 9.81 -5.46 -4.49
CA ARG A 88 9.92 -6.07 -3.15
C ARG A 88 9.14 -5.33 -2.04
N PHE A 89 8.58 -4.16 -2.35
CA PHE A 89 7.78 -3.33 -1.44
C PHE A 89 6.28 -3.44 -1.71
N VAL A 90 5.88 -4.27 -2.68
CA VAL A 90 4.49 -4.54 -3.03
C VAL A 90 4.18 -5.98 -2.68
N HIS A 91 3.19 -6.17 -1.81
CA HIS A 91 2.79 -7.48 -1.30
C HIS A 91 1.32 -7.68 -1.63
N PHE A 92 1.01 -8.74 -2.38
CA PHE A 92 -0.35 -9.06 -2.80
C PHE A 92 -0.75 -10.42 -2.23
N TRP A 93 -1.78 -10.45 -1.39
CA TRP A 93 -2.28 -11.66 -0.75
C TRP A 93 -3.75 -11.88 -1.09
N SER A 94 -4.06 -12.99 -1.75
CA SER A 94 -5.43 -13.38 -2.07
C SER A 94 -5.99 -14.30 -0.99
N GLY A 95 -7.14 -13.93 -0.43
CA GLY A 95 -7.87 -14.72 0.56
C GLY A 95 -8.24 -16.09 0.05
N ALA A 96 -8.76 -16.16 -1.19
CA ALA A 96 -9.21 -17.40 -1.81
C ALA A 96 -8.07 -18.41 -2.04
N THR A 97 -6.81 -17.99 -2.03
CA THR A 97 -5.66 -18.87 -2.35
C THR A 97 -4.70 -19.11 -1.20
N LEU A 98 -4.47 -18.12 -0.33
CA LEU A 98 -3.45 -18.22 0.72
C LEU A 98 -3.99 -18.73 2.06
N PHE A 99 -5.29 -18.56 2.32
CA PHE A 99 -5.88 -18.75 3.65
C PHE A 99 -7.03 -19.77 3.66
N THR A 100 -6.93 -20.81 2.82
CA THR A 100 -8.01 -21.79 2.59
C THR A 100 -8.27 -22.76 3.73
N ASP A 101 -7.30 -22.96 4.64
CA ASP A 101 -7.40 -23.91 5.75
C ASP A 101 -7.70 -23.16 7.07
N VAL A 102 -8.97 -23.15 7.46
CA VAL A 102 -9.45 -22.40 8.63
C VAL A 102 -8.78 -22.82 9.94
N GLU A 103 -8.37 -24.09 10.07
CA GLU A 103 -7.69 -24.61 11.27
C GLU A 103 -6.28 -24.00 11.43
N LYS A 104 -5.69 -23.50 10.34
CA LYS A 104 -4.39 -22.84 10.32
C LYS A 104 -4.45 -21.34 10.61
N LYS A 105 -5.61 -20.80 11.00
CA LYS A 105 -5.77 -19.35 11.29
C LYS A 105 -4.65 -18.78 12.15
N SER A 106 -4.28 -19.42 13.27
CA SER A 106 -3.22 -18.91 14.15
C SER A 106 -1.84 -18.84 13.47
N HIS A 107 -1.56 -19.80 12.57
CA HIS A 107 -0.35 -19.79 11.77
C HIS A 107 -0.35 -18.62 10.77
N TYR A 108 -1.47 -18.38 10.08
CA TYR A 108 -1.64 -17.26 9.16
C TYR A 108 -1.55 -15.91 9.86
N GLU A 109 -2.17 -15.77 11.03
CA GLU A 109 -2.07 -14.57 11.88
C GLU A 109 -0.61 -14.23 12.20
N LYS A 110 0.17 -15.24 12.59
CA LYS A 110 1.60 -15.08 12.84
C LYS A 110 2.37 -14.72 11.56
N GLN A 111 2.11 -15.42 10.46
CA GLN A 111 2.75 -15.17 9.17
C GLN A 111 2.53 -13.72 8.71
N ILE A 112 1.29 -13.24 8.76
CA ILE A 112 0.92 -11.87 8.40
C ILE A 112 1.67 -10.86 9.28
N LYS A 113 1.64 -11.07 10.60
CA LYS A 113 2.30 -10.20 11.57
C LYS A 113 3.82 -10.11 11.34
N ASP A 114 4.47 -11.26 11.21
CA ASP A 114 5.91 -11.35 11.01
C ASP A 114 6.32 -10.73 9.67
N TRP A 115 5.54 -10.96 8.61
CA TRP A 115 5.80 -10.40 7.30
C TRP A 115 5.66 -8.88 7.25
N VAL A 116 4.58 -8.34 7.80
CA VAL A 116 4.32 -6.89 7.82
C VAL A 116 5.37 -6.17 8.66
N SER A 117 5.64 -6.65 9.88
CA SER A 117 6.64 -6.05 10.75
C SER A 117 8.04 -6.06 10.14
N THR A 118 8.47 -7.20 9.60
CA THR A 118 9.80 -7.31 8.96
C THR A 118 9.94 -6.37 7.76
N ASN A 119 8.92 -6.29 6.89
CA ASN A 119 8.97 -5.43 5.72
C ASN A 119 8.99 -3.94 6.10
N ILE A 120 8.12 -3.51 7.02
CA ILE A 120 8.07 -2.11 7.46
C ILE A 120 9.37 -1.72 8.16
N SER A 121 9.94 -2.59 9.01
CA SER A 121 11.24 -2.35 9.63
C SER A 121 12.37 -2.20 8.60
N SER A 122 12.28 -2.85 7.44
CA SER A 122 13.27 -2.73 6.36
C SER A 122 13.11 -1.47 5.52
N CYS A 123 11.86 -1.06 5.24
CA CYS A 123 11.52 0.12 4.47
C CYS A 123 10.08 0.54 4.84
N PRO A 124 9.86 1.79 5.28
CA PRO A 124 8.51 2.29 5.62
C PRO A 124 7.54 2.32 4.43
N HIS A 125 8.06 2.55 3.22
CA HIS A 125 7.25 2.64 1.99
C HIS A 125 6.88 1.24 1.52
N GLN A 126 5.75 0.74 2.01
CA GLN A 126 5.21 -0.57 1.67
C GLN A 126 3.79 -0.41 1.12
N LEU A 127 3.41 -1.29 0.20
CA LEU A 127 2.04 -1.47 -0.24
C LEU A 127 1.62 -2.91 0.06
N PHE A 128 0.67 -3.08 0.95
CA PHE A 128 0.04 -4.36 1.24
C PHE A 128 -1.37 -4.38 0.65
N VAL A 129 -1.62 -5.35 -0.23
CA VAL A 129 -2.93 -5.59 -0.83
C VAL A 129 -3.46 -6.93 -0.33
N PHE A 130 -4.62 -6.89 0.32
CA PHE A 130 -5.37 -8.04 0.77
C PHE A 130 -6.60 -8.16 -0.12
N ASP A 131 -6.56 -9.09 -1.06
CA ASP A 131 -7.62 -9.36 -2.02
C ASP A 131 -8.56 -10.45 -1.51
N GLU A 132 -9.83 -10.40 -1.90
CA GLU A 132 -10.86 -11.38 -1.50
C GLU A 132 -10.89 -11.58 0.03
N VAL A 133 -10.99 -10.47 0.77
CA VAL A 133 -10.95 -10.49 2.25
C VAL A 133 -12.13 -11.25 2.84
N ASP A 134 -13.24 -11.31 2.13
CA ASP A 134 -14.44 -12.09 2.45
C ASP A 134 -14.22 -13.62 2.37
N GLU A 135 -13.19 -14.07 1.66
CA GLU A 135 -12.78 -15.48 1.62
C GLU A 135 -11.77 -15.85 2.74
N MET A 136 -11.35 -14.88 3.56
CA MET A 136 -10.41 -15.11 4.65
C MET A 136 -11.12 -15.58 5.93
N PRO A 137 -10.46 -16.42 6.78
CA PRO A 137 -10.99 -16.77 8.09
C PRO A 137 -11.34 -15.54 8.94
N ASP A 138 -12.51 -15.57 9.57
CA ASP A 138 -13.03 -14.46 10.36
C ASP A 138 -12.01 -13.93 11.38
N GLY A 139 -11.75 -12.63 11.31
CA GLY A 139 -10.83 -11.95 12.22
C GLY A 139 -9.35 -12.22 11.98
N LEU A 140 -8.96 -12.95 10.92
CA LEU A 140 -7.55 -13.17 10.54
C LEU A 140 -6.75 -11.86 10.47
N LEU A 141 -7.34 -10.81 9.88
CA LEU A 141 -6.68 -9.52 9.70
C LEU A 141 -6.67 -8.64 10.97
N ASN A 142 -7.23 -9.10 12.10
CA ASN A 142 -7.19 -8.33 13.35
C ASN A 142 -5.77 -8.10 13.87
N VAL A 143 -4.81 -8.95 13.47
CA VAL A 143 -3.38 -8.78 13.78
C VAL A 143 -2.80 -7.49 13.19
N LEU A 144 -3.44 -6.90 12.17
CA LEU A 144 -2.97 -5.67 11.53
C LEU A 144 -3.33 -4.40 12.29
N ARG A 145 -4.22 -4.47 13.30
CA ARG A 145 -4.74 -3.29 14.00
C ARG A 145 -3.64 -2.38 14.55
N SER A 146 -2.59 -2.96 15.14
CA SER A 146 -1.44 -2.22 15.68
C SER A 146 -0.57 -1.55 14.61
N TYR A 147 -0.65 -2.00 13.36
CA TYR A 147 0.15 -1.47 12.26
C TYR A 147 -0.59 -0.40 11.45
N ILE A 148 -1.93 -0.52 11.37
CA ILE A 148 -2.80 0.43 10.70
C ILE A 148 -3.14 1.62 11.61
N SER A 149 -3.26 1.36 12.91
CA SER A 149 -3.50 2.38 13.93
C SER A 149 -2.50 2.19 15.09
N PRO A 150 -1.22 2.53 14.86
CA PRO A 150 -0.19 2.41 15.89
C PRO A 150 -0.51 3.34 17.07
N SER A 151 -0.22 2.86 18.28
CA SER A 151 -0.45 3.64 19.50
C SER A 151 0.45 4.89 19.52
N PRO A 152 -0.02 6.02 20.09
CA PRO A 152 0.80 7.22 20.20
C PRO A 152 2.11 6.92 20.93
N GLY A 153 3.24 7.20 20.27
CA GLY A 153 4.58 6.98 20.85
C GLY A 153 5.20 5.62 20.57
N ASP A 154 4.55 4.73 19.82
CA ASP A 154 5.22 3.56 19.25
C ASP A 154 6.33 4.02 18.28
N ARG A 155 7.58 3.67 18.60
CA ARG A 155 8.78 4.00 17.82
C ARG A 155 9.49 2.74 17.32
N SER A 156 8.83 1.58 17.36
CA SER A 156 9.41 0.32 16.91
C SER A 156 9.73 0.32 15.40
N ALA A 157 8.93 1.02 14.60
CA ALA A 157 9.19 1.29 13.20
C ALA A 157 8.44 2.56 12.73
N ASP A 158 8.78 3.07 11.55
CA ASP A 158 8.00 4.11 10.89
C ASP A 158 6.88 3.49 10.06
N TYR A 159 5.68 3.42 10.64
CA TYR A 159 4.48 2.92 9.98
C TYR A 159 3.81 3.97 9.07
N SER A 160 4.23 5.24 9.15
CA SER A 160 3.49 6.37 8.56
C SER A 160 3.44 6.37 7.04
N LYS A 161 4.29 5.57 6.38
CA LYS A 161 4.44 5.50 4.93
C LYS A 161 3.79 4.26 4.29
N ALA A 162 3.25 3.36 5.11
CA ALA A 162 2.62 2.14 4.62
C ALA A 162 1.21 2.41 4.09
N ILE A 163 0.89 1.77 2.98
CA ILE A 163 -0.44 1.77 2.36
C ILE A 163 -1.00 0.35 2.44
N TYR A 164 -2.24 0.25 2.92
CA TYR A 164 -3.02 -0.98 2.99
C TYR A 164 -4.24 -0.84 2.08
N ILE A 165 -4.43 -1.80 1.18
CA ILE A 165 -5.62 -1.91 0.33
C ILE A 165 -6.33 -3.22 0.66
N PHE A 166 -7.57 -3.13 1.09
CA PHE A 166 -8.46 -4.28 1.32
C PHE A 166 -9.48 -4.35 0.20
N ILE A 167 -9.71 -5.54 -0.37
CA ILE A 167 -10.66 -5.72 -1.46
C ILE A 167 -11.72 -6.75 -1.05
N THR A 168 -12.99 -6.37 -1.27
CA THR A 168 -14.19 -7.22 -1.11
C THR A 168 -15.08 -7.10 -2.33
#